data_AF-A0A8E2EIJ6-F1
#
_entry.id   AF-A0A8E2EIJ6-F1
#
_cell.length_a   1.000
_cell.length_b   1.000
_cell.length_c   1.000
_cell.angle_alpha   90.00
_cell.angle_beta   90.00
_cell.angle_gamma   90.00
#
_symmetry.space_group_name_H-M   'P 1'
#
loop_
_entity.id
_entity.type
_entity.pdbx_description
1 polymer ?
#
loop_
_entity_poly.entity_id
_entity_poly.type
_entity_poly.pdbx_seq_one_letter_code
_entity_poly.pdbx_strand_id
1 'polypeptide(L)'
;MFGNCCSSKGWCGASLAYCGAGCQIEFGFCESTKGKISPDGTCGGDIGYTCKGSEYGDCCSEYGYCGSSEAYCGSGCMEAFGSC
;
A
#
# COMPACT_ATOMS: atom_id res chain seq x y z
N MET A 1 14.20 10.95 12.23
CA MET A 1 12.98 10.79 11.41
C MET A 1 12.13 9.74 12.09
N PHE A 2 10.91 10.08 12.53
CA PHE A 2 9.98 9.06 13.05
C PHE A 2 9.50 8.25 11.86
N GLY A 3 9.72 6.93 11.90
CA GLY A 3 9.29 6.07 10.81
C GLY A 3 7.78 5.87 10.84
N ASN A 4 7.27 5.39 9.71
CA ASN A 4 5.86 5.49 9.40
C ASN A 4 5.05 4.21 9.76
N CYS A 5 5.63 3.30 10.54
CA CYS A 5 4.98 2.06 10.97
C CYS A 5 4.66 2.15 12.45
N CYS A 6 3.53 1.62 12.90
CA CYS A 6 3.20 1.59 14.33
C CYS A 6 2.95 0.15 14.79
N SER A 7 3.78 -0.33 15.70
CA SER A 7 3.61 -1.63 16.35
C SER A 7 2.33 -1.67 17.19
N SER A 8 1.78 -2.86 17.42
CA SER A 8 0.66 -3.15 18.33
C SER A 8 0.88 -2.69 19.77
N LYS A 9 2.11 -2.32 20.13
CA LYS A 9 2.48 -1.77 21.43
C LYS A 9 2.34 -0.25 21.49
N GLY A 10 1.83 0.40 20.44
CA GLY A 10 1.62 1.84 20.36
C GLY A 10 2.89 2.64 20.06
N TRP A 11 3.96 1.99 19.61
CA TRP A 11 5.22 2.65 19.25
C TRP A 11 5.38 2.73 17.74
N CYS A 12 5.85 3.87 17.25
CA CYS A 12 6.04 4.11 15.83
C CYS A 12 7.51 4.29 15.43
N GLY A 13 7.89 3.76 14.26
CA GLY A 13 9.25 3.76 13.75
C GLY A 13 9.36 3.09 12.38
N ALA A 14 10.57 2.99 11.82
CA ALA A 14 10.81 2.46 10.46
C ALA A 14 11.47 1.08 10.45
N SER A 15 11.83 0.55 11.62
CA SER A 15 12.44 -0.78 11.73
C SER A 15 11.38 -1.88 11.69
N LEU A 16 11.82 -3.11 11.44
CA LEU A 16 10.98 -4.32 11.49
C LEU A 16 10.24 -4.49 12.83
N ALA A 17 10.75 -3.95 13.94
CA ALA A 17 10.04 -3.98 15.22
C ALA A 17 8.73 -3.18 15.18
N TYR A 18 8.62 -2.20 14.29
CA TYR A 18 7.46 -1.35 14.10
C TYR A 18 6.62 -1.76 12.88
N CYS A 19 7.28 -2.16 11.79
CA CYS A 19 6.64 -2.52 10.52
C CYS A 19 6.33 -4.02 10.38
N GLY A 20 6.89 -4.87 11.24
CA GLY A 20 6.78 -6.33 11.14
C GLY A 20 5.51 -6.90 11.78
N ALA A 21 5.64 -8.06 12.42
CA ALA A 21 4.52 -8.77 13.03
C ALA A 21 3.83 -7.92 14.10
N GLY A 22 2.50 -7.80 13.99
CA GLY A 22 1.70 -6.99 14.89
C GLY A 22 1.80 -5.49 14.63
N CYS A 23 2.32 -5.05 13.49
CA CYS A 23 2.12 -3.68 13.01
C CYS A 23 0.62 -3.40 12.79
N GLN A 24 0.18 -2.18 13.12
CA GLN A 24 -1.21 -1.75 13.05
C GLN A 24 -1.47 -1.02 11.74
N ILE A 25 -2.17 -1.68 10.81
CA ILE A 25 -2.37 -1.23 9.42
C ILE A 25 -3.15 0.10 9.36
N GLU A 26 -4.05 0.36 10.32
CA GLU A 26 -4.79 1.63 10.43
C GLU A 26 -3.94 2.80 10.93
N PHE A 27 -2.81 2.53 11.60
CA PHE A 27 -1.98 3.54 12.25
C PHE A 27 -0.57 3.65 11.65
N GLY A 28 -0.25 2.86 10.64
CA GLY A 28 1.03 2.92 9.95
C GLY A 28 1.25 1.78 8.97
N PHE A 29 2.42 1.79 8.35
CA PHE A 29 2.76 0.89 7.25
C PHE A 29 3.35 -0.41 7.75
N CYS A 30 2.81 -1.52 7.30
CA CYS A 30 3.24 -2.83 7.74
C CYS A 30 3.91 -3.57 6.59
N GLU A 31 5.08 -4.18 6.79
CA GLU A 31 5.70 -5.01 5.75
C GLU A 31 4.77 -6.15 5.29
N SER A 32 3.87 -6.57 6.17
CA SER A 32 2.89 -7.61 5.89
C SER A 32 1.86 -7.24 4.81
N THR A 33 1.75 -5.98 4.38
CA THR A 33 0.84 -5.54 3.31
C THR A 33 1.53 -5.42 1.94
N LYS A 34 2.86 -5.42 1.91
CA LYS A 34 3.63 -5.27 0.67
C LYS A 34 3.30 -6.37 -0.34
N GLY A 35 2.74 -5.97 -1.48
CA GLY A 35 2.36 -6.88 -2.57
C GLY A 35 1.10 -7.70 -2.30
N LYS A 36 0.34 -7.42 -1.23
CA LYS A 36 -1.00 -8.00 -1.06
C LYS A 36 -2.02 -7.25 -1.91
N ILE A 37 -3.00 -7.98 -2.43
CA ILE A 37 -4.11 -7.40 -3.19
C ILE A 37 -4.86 -6.41 -2.30
N SER A 38 -5.16 -5.25 -2.85
CA SER A 38 -5.88 -4.18 -2.17
C SER A 38 -7.28 -4.64 -1.72
N PRO A 39 -7.61 -4.56 -0.43
CA PRO A 39 -8.93 -4.92 0.09
C PRO A 39 -9.95 -3.77 0.05
N ASP A 40 -9.49 -2.53 -0.19
CA ASP A 40 -10.29 -1.31 -0.09
C ASP A 40 -10.12 -0.36 -1.28
N GLY A 41 -9.34 -0.76 -2.28
CA GLY A 41 -9.04 0.03 -3.46
C GLY A 41 -7.87 0.99 -3.29
N THR A 42 -7.17 0.98 -2.15
CA THR A 42 -5.92 1.73 -1.96
C THR A 42 -4.70 0.92 -2.42
N CYS A 43 -3.66 1.60 -2.91
CA CYS A 43 -2.47 0.93 -3.40
C CYS A 43 -1.23 1.80 -3.31
N GLY A 44 -0.08 1.15 -3.42
CA GLY A 44 1.20 1.81 -3.40
C GLY A 44 1.42 2.68 -2.18
N GLY A 45 2.18 3.75 -2.38
CA GLY A 45 2.71 4.56 -1.29
C GLY A 45 3.39 3.68 -0.23
N ASP A 46 3.25 4.09 1.01
CA ASP A 46 3.86 3.36 2.10
C ASP A 46 2.97 2.18 2.59
N ILE A 47 1.67 2.12 2.25
CA ILE A 47 0.77 0.97 2.59
C ILE A 47 1.18 -0.27 1.80
N GLY A 48 1.67 -0.11 0.58
CA GLY A 48 2.30 -1.17 -0.19
C GLY A 48 1.35 -2.23 -0.76
N TYR A 49 0.04 -2.02 -0.69
CA TYR A 49 -0.94 -2.86 -1.39
C TYR A 49 -0.75 -2.77 -2.91
N THR A 50 -1.12 -3.83 -3.61
CA THR A 50 -1.16 -3.89 -5.07
C THR A 50 -2.58 -3.99 -5.59
N CYS A 51 -2.83 -3.39 -6.74
CA CYS A 51 -4.06 -3.51 -7.49
C CYS A 51 -4.10 -4.75 -8.37
N LYS A 52 -2.99 -5.46 -8.60
CA LYS A 52 -2.94 -6.64 -9.48
C LYS A 52 -3.88 -7.74 -8.96
N GLY A 53 -4.93 -8.03 -9.71
CA GLY A 53 -5.99 -8.99 -9.35
C GLY A 53 -7.05 -8.42 -8.40
N SER A 54 -7.11 -7.09 -8.23
CA SER A 54 -8.08 -6.43 -7.36
C SER A 54 -9.41 -6.21 -8.08
N GLU A 55 -10.53 -6.34 -7.36
CA GLU A 55 -11.88 -6.08 -7.90
C GLU A 55 -12.10 -4.61 -8.27
N TYR A 56 -11.26 -3.70 -7.73
CA TYR A 56 -11.29 -2.27 -8.05
C TYR A 56 -10.60 -1.95 -9.38
N GLY A 57 -9.85 -2.90 -9.95
CA GLY A 57 -9.05 -2.75 -11.16
C GLY A 57 -7.57 -2.98 -10.91
N ASP A 58 -6.82 -3.24 -11.99
CA ASP A 58 -5.44 -3.72 -11.90
C ASP A 58 -4.39 -2.60 -11.81
N CYS A 59 -4.74 -1.37 -12.16
CA CYS A 59 -3.81 -0.26 -12.24
C CYS A 59 -3.79 0.53 -10.93
N CYS A 60 -2.62 0.96 -10.51
CA CYS A 60 -2.45 1.78 -9.31
C CYS A 60 -2.09 3.20 -9.73
N SER A 61 -2.99 4.16 -9.55
CA SER A 61 -2.74 5.56 -9.91
C SER A 61 -1.68 6.20 -9.03
N GLU A 62 -1.02 7.29 -9.47
CA GLU A 62 -0.09 8.08 -8.65
C GLU A 62 -0.72 8.62 -7.35
N TYR A 63 -2.06 8.70 -7.32
CA TYR A 63 -2.83 9.11 -6.15
C TYR A 63 -3.06 8.00 -5.11
N GLY A 64 -2.55 6.79 -5.36
CA GLY A 64 -2.63 5.67 -4.42
C GLY A 64 -3.95 4.91 -4.44
N TYR A 65 -4.63 4.89 -5.58
CA TYR A 65 -5.92 4.20 -5.76
C TYR A 65 -5.90 3.23 -6.93
N CYS A 66 -6.61 2.12 -6.77
CA CYS A 66 -6.86 1.11 -7.78
C CYS A 66 -7.96 1.51 -8.75
N GLY A 67 -7.75 1.19 -10.01
CA GLY A 67 -8.72 1.39 -11.07
C GLY A 67 -8.31 0.72 -12.37
N SER A 68 -9.20 0.75 -13.36
CA SER A 68 -8.95 0.19 -14.70
C SER A 68 -9.07 1.22 -15.83
N SER A 69 -9.40 2.47 -15.51
CA SER A 69 -9.52 3.52 -16.54
C SER A 69 -8.16 4.19 -16.79
N GLU A 70 -8.07 4.95 -17.87
CA GLU A 70 -6.85 5.69 -18.25
C GLU A 70 -6.36 6.65 -17.15
N ALA A 71 -7.26 7.14 -16.30
CA ALA A 71 -6.87 7.95 -15.13
C ALA A 71 -6.04 7.17 -14.09
N TYR A 72 -6.10 5.83 -14.10
CA TYR A 72 -5.36 4.96 -13.21
C TYR A 72 -4.21 4.23 -13.91
N CYS A 73 -4.42 3.84 -15.17
CA CYS A 73 -3.48 3.06 -15.97
C CYS A 73 -2.57 3.91 -16.86
N GLY A 74 -2.90 5.18 -17.06
CA GLY A 74 -2.14 6.09 -17.92
C GLY A 74 -0.89 6.64 -17.24
N SER A 75 -0.50 7.85 -17.65
CA SER A 75 0.64 8.54 -17.04
C SER A 75 0.48 8.67 -15.52
N GLY A 76 1.51 8.29 -14.77
CA GLY A 76 1.49 8.29 -13.31
C GLY A 76 1.09 6.95 -12.69
N CYS A 77 0.74 5.93 -13.49
CA CYS A 77 0.50 4.59 -12.95
C CYS A 77 1.78 4.03 -12.27
N MET A 78 1.62 3.50 -11.06
CA MET A 78 2.68 2.93 -10.23
C MET A 78 2.89 1.44 -10.57
N GLU A 79 3.80 1.12 -11.48
CA GLU A 79 4.08 -0.26 -11.96
C GLU A 79 4.45 -1.26 -10.86
N ALA A 80 5.08 -0.80 -9.77
CA ALA A 80 5.42 -1.63 -8.62
C ALA A 80 4.17 -2.16 -7.89
N PHE A 81 3.03 -1.48 -8.05
CA PHE A 81 1.80 -1.72 -7.32
C PHE A 81 0.59 -1.97 -8.23
N GLY A 82 0.71 -1.83 -9.56
CA GLY A 82 -0.37 -2.11 -10.50
C GLY A 82 0.14 -2.57 -11.87
N SER A 83 -0.79 -2.93 -12.74
CA SER A 83 -0.55 -3.23 -14.16
C SER A 83 -0.76 -1.96 -14.97
N CYS A 84 0.35 -1.30 -15.30
CA CYS A 84 0.43 -0.28 -16.33
C CYS A 84 0.96 -0.98 -17.60
#